data_AF-A0A317KR45-F1
#
_entry.id   AF-A0A317KR45-F1
#
_cell.length_a   1.000
_cell.length_b   1.000
_cell.length_c   1.000
_cell.angle_alpha   90.00
_cell.angle_beta   90.00
_cell.angle_gamma   90.00
#
_symmetry.space_group_name_H-M   'P 1'
#
loop_
_entity.id
_entity.type
_entity.pdbx_description
1 polymer ?
#
loop_
_entity_poly.entity_id
_entity_poly.type
_entity_poly.pdbx_seq_one_letter_code
_entity_poly.pdbx_strand_id
1 'polypeptide(L)'
;MAADTRHARRETSPPAGRRAVGPQLYWFVTDVVPQSRLLDIRRIFVEPEAAALPRGQQVLARFPDAERIEIDSHTRIPELYGDETNVARWVRIKTETLVLGVKKSLTARPNGRSSDFIAPSTANGCAMACAYCYVPRRKGYSNPITVFANIERITGYLSRHVARQGVKDTPNQCDPHAWVYDIGENSDCSLDARVSDTVRDLVTCFRDLPTAKASFATKHVNRDLLDWDPRGRTRIRFSLMPARDAKLLDIRTSPVAERIAAIDDFVAAGYEVHVNFSPVVVRDGWLDDWAELLDQLDAGIGPRARAQLAAEVIFLTHNDRLHEVNLGWHPKAEELLWRPDLQQPKRSQTGGWNVRYRTGQKGRYVAALTELIAARAPYCRIRYAF
;
A
#
# COMPACT_ATOMS: atom_id res chain seq x y z
N MET A 1 85.09 -49.43 2.03
CA MET A 1 84.27 -50.50 2.63
C MET A 1 82.86 -49.95 2.84
N ALA A 2 81.87 -50.59 2.21
CA ALA A 2 80.41 -50.56 2.44
C ALA A 2 79.70 -49.19 2.59
N ALA A 3 78.94 -48.73 1.59
CA ALA A 3 77.54 -49.07 1.25
C ALA A 3 76.52 -48.18 2.01
N ASP A 4 75.86 -47.21 1.36
CA ASP A 4 74.56 -47.32 0.65
C ASP A 4 73.37 -47.39 1.64
N THR A 5 72.45 -46.42 1.76
CA THR A 5 71.34 -46.19 0.82
C THR A 5 70.43 -45.01 1.28
N ARG A 6 70.05 -44.17 0.30
CA ARG A 6 68.77 -43.45 0.03
C ARG A 6 67.74 -43.20 1.16
N HIS A 7 67.32 -41.93 1.35
CA HIS A 7 65.94 -41.48 1.03
C HIS A 7 65.69 -39.96 1.17
N ALA A 8 65.07 -39.43 0.10
CA ALA A 8 64.11 -38.31 0.00
C ALA A 8 64.41 -36.90 0.56
N ARG A 9 64.51 -35.96 -0.40
CA ARG A 9 64.48 -34.50 -0.25
C ARG A 9 63.15 -33.99 0.29
N ARG A 10 63.18 -33.04 1.23
CA ARG A 10 62.15 -32.01 1.43
C ARG A 10 62.84 -30.66 1.65
N GLU A 11 62.87 -29.86 0.59
CA GLU A 11 63.23 -28.44 0.66
C GLU A 11 62.01 -27.66 1.14
N THR A 12 62.14 -27.02 2.31
CA THR A 12 61.14 -26.13 2.88
C THR A 12 61.30 -24.73 2.28
N SER A 13 60.31 -24.29 1.50
CA SER A 13 60.19 -22.90 1.03
C SER A 13 59.71 -21.97 2.16
N PRO A 14 60.14 -20.70 2.20
CA PRO A 14 59.80 -19.73 3.24
C PRO A 14 58.38 -19.18 3.07
N PRO A 15 57.75 -18.64 4.15
CA PRO A 15 56.37 -18.17 4.10
C PRO A 15 56.28 -16.82 3.37
N ALA A 16 55.47 -16.79 2.31
CA ALA A 16 55.20 -15.60 1.53
C ALA A 16 54.20 -14.66 2.25
N GLY A 17 54.63 -13.41 2.46
CA GLY A 17 53.88 -12.18 2.22
C GLY A 17 52.49 -12.01 2.86
N ARG A 18 52.45 -11.26 3.97
CA ARG A 18 51.24 -10.55 4.43
C ARG A 18 50.78 -9.55 3.35
N ARG A 19 49.64 -9.81 2.72
CA ARG A 19 48.88 -8.78 2.00
C ARG A 19 47.83 -8.19 2.94
N ALA A 20 47.87 -6.88 3.11
CA ALA A 20 46.83 -6.10 3.77
C ALA A 20 45.51 -6.26 3.00
N VAL A 21 44.48 -6.73 3.69
CA VAL A 21 43.10 -6.80 3.17
C VAL A 21 42.44 -5.48 3.52
N GLY A 22 42.24 -4.61 2.52
CA GLY A 22 41.46 -3.38 2.65
C GLY A 22 39.99 -3.67 2.96
N PRO A 23 39.23 -2.66 3.42
CA PRO A 23 37.84 -2.86 3.83
C PRO A 23 37.01 -3.32 2.64
N GLN A 24 36.47 -4.54 2.73
CA GLN A 24 35.44 -5.04 1.82
C GLN A 24 34.20 -4.17 2.02
N LEU A 25 33.99 -3.22 1.11
CA LEU A 25 32.70 -2.59 0.91
C LEU A 25 31.72 -3.69 0.48
N TYR A 26 30.92 -4.16 1.43
CA TYR A 26 29.70 -4.89 1.14
C TYR A 26 28.74 -3.91 0.46
N TRP A 27 28.73 -3.91 -0.87
CA TRP A 27 27.66 -3.31 -1.66
C TRP A 27 26.37 -4.08 -1.37
N PHE A 28 25.61 -3.62 -0.37
CA PHE A 28 24.18 -3.88 -0.31
C PHE A 28 23.58 -3.21 -1.54
N VAL A 29 23.36 -3.99 -2.60
CA VAL A 29 22.49 -3.58 -3.71
C VAL A 29 21.08 -3.59 -3.14
N THR A 30 20.70 -2.50 -2.48
CA THR A 30 19.31 -2.15 -2.33
C THR A 30 18.82 -1.81 -3.73
N ASP A 31 18.09 -2.71 -4.37
CA ASP A 31 17.27 -2.38 -5.54
C ASP A 31 16.16 -1.41 -5.11
N VAL A 32 16.55 -0.17 -4.81
CA VAL A 32 15.64 0.96 -4.73
C VAL A 32 15.26 1.24 -6.17
N VAL A 33 14.06 0.83 -6.57
CA VAL A 33 13.46 1.28 -7.83
C VAL A 33 13.48 2.82 -7.78
N PRO A 34 14.19 3.52 -8.68
CA PRO A 34 14.16 4.98 -8.71
C PRO A 34 12.71 5.46 -8.76
N GLN A 35 12.36 6.49 -7.98
CA GLN A 35 10.99 7.04 -7.90
C GLN A 35 10.39 7.42 -9.28
N SER A 36 11.24 7.60 -10.30
CA SER A 36 10.89 7.80 -11.71
C SER A 36 10.41 6.56 -12.48
N ARG A 37 10.36 5.36 -11.87
CA ARG A 37 9.98 4.10 -12.57
C ARG A 37 8.61 3.53 -12.21
N LEU A 38 7.82 4.20 -11.37
CA LEU A 38 6.50 3.68 -10.94
C LEU A 38 5.44 3.77 -12.04
N LEU A 39 5.47 4.85 -12.81
CA LEU A 39 4.56 5.15 -13.91
C LEU A 39 5.39 5.39 -15.17
N ASP A 40 5.03 4.73 -16.27
CA ASP A 40 5.58 4.93 -17.61
C ASP A 40 4.38 4.96 -18.57
N ILE A 41 3.50 5.95 -18.39
CA ILE A 41 2.20 5.97 -19.06
C ILE A 41 2.38 6.16 -20.56
N ARG A 42 2.01 5.14 -21.32
CA ARG A 42 2.06 5.09 -22.79
C ARG A 42 0.69 5.10 -23.42
N ARG A 43 -0.34 4.73 -22.67
CA ARG A 43 -1.72 4.68 -23.14
C ARG A 43 -2.68 5.24 -22.11
N ILE A 44 -3.65 6.00 -22.58
CA ILE A 44 -4.77 6.48 -21.78
C ILE A 44 -6.05 6.10 -22.51
N PHE A 45 -6.88 5.27 -21.87
CA PHE A 45 -8.26 5.09 -22.30
C PHE A 45 -9.09 6.25 -21.76
N VAL A 46 -9.83 6.96 -22.61
CA VAL A 46 -10.44 8.24 -22.28
C VAL A 46 -11.93 8.25 -22.61
N GLU A 47 -12.77 8.51 -21.62
CA GLU A 47 -14.16 8.92 -21.88
C GLU A 47 -14.17 10.38 -22.41
N PRO A 48 -14.88 10.71 -23.51
CA PRO A 48 -14.90 12.07 -24.07
C PRO A 48 -15.32 13.15 -23.07
N GLU A 49 -16.32 12.86 -22.22
CA GLU A 49 -16.76 13.77 -21.17
C GLU A 49 -15.65 14.05 -20.15
N ALA A 50 -14.83 13.05 -19.83
CA ALA A 50 -13.73 13.23 -18.90
C ALA A 50 -12.63 14.10 -19.52
N ALA A 51 -12.33 13.93 -20.82
CA ALA A 51 -11.36 14.75 -21.55
C ALA A 51 -11.73 16.23 -21.60
N ALA A 52 -13.04 16.54 -21.60
CA ALA A 52 -13.54 17.91 -21.63
C ALA A 52 -13.45 18.62 -20.27
N LEU A 53 -13.32 17.89 -19.16
CA LEU A 53 -13.24 18.47 -17.82
C LEU A 53 -11.82 19.01 -17.51
N PRO A 54 -11.68 20.08 -16.71
CA PRO A 54 -10.38 20.66 -16.37
C PRO A 54 -9.37 19.66 -15.82
N ARG A 55 -9.80 18.77 -14.90
CA ARG A 55 -8.95 17.71 -14.36
C ARG A 55 -8.53 16.70 -15.43
N GLY A 56 -9.40 16.39 -16.38
CA GLY A 56 -9.07 15.50 -17.49
C GLY A 56 -8.04 16.11 -18.43
N GLN A 57 -8.20 17.39 -18.78
CA GLN A 57 -7.20 18.14 -19.55
C GLN A 57 -5.85 18.17 -18.83
N GLN A 58 -5.84 18.35 -17.51
CA GLN A 58 -4.59 18.30 -16.74
C GLN A 58 -3.93 16.91 -16.82
N VAL A 59 -4.68 15.83 -16.65
CA VAL A 59 -4.13 14.46 -16.75
C VAL A 59 -3.53 14.22 -18.14
N LEU A 60 -4.24 14.61 -19.20
CA LEU A 60 -3.75 14.47 -20.58
C LEU A 60 -2.49 15.32 -20.85
N ALA A 61 -2.40 16.52 -20.26
CA ALA A 61 -1.23 17.38 -20.38
C ALA A 61 0.00 16.84 -19.61
N ARG A 62 -0.22 16.07 -18.55
CA ARG A 62 0.86 15.44 -17.76
C ARG A 62 1.54 14.27 -18.50
N PHE A 63 0.83 13.67 -19.46
CA PHE A 63 1.31 12.55 -20.27
C PHE A 63 1.08 12.84 -21.76
N PRO A 64 1.77 13.85 -22.32
CA PRO A 64 1.50 14.33 -23.69
C PRO A 64 1.80 13.27 -24.75
N ASP A 65 2.77 12.39 -24.50
CA ASP A 65 3.24 11.36 -25.43
C ASP A 65 2.41 10.07 -25.39
N ALA A 66 1.45 9.96 -24.47
CA ALA A 66 0.63 8.77 -24.34
C ALA A 66 -0.42 8.69 -25.47
N GLU A 67 -0.55 7.51 -26.07
CA GLU A 67 -1.63 7.17 -27.00
C GLU A 67 -2.99 7.35 -26.31
N ARG A 68 -3.90 8.09 -26.93
CA ARG A 68 -5.25 8.32 -26.41
C ARG A 68 -6.23 7.43 -27.15
N ILE A 69 -6.91 6.57 -26.41
CA ILE A 69 -7.92 5.64 -26.95
C ILE A 69 -9.26 6.05 -26.39
N GLU A 70 -10.15 6.54 -27.25
CA GLU A 70 -11.50 6.90 -26.85
C GLU A 70 -12.31 5.64 -26.47
N ILE A 71 -13.08 5.74 -25.39
CA ILE A 71 -13.94 4.66 -24.89
C ILE A 71 -15.30 5.19 -24.44
N ASP A 72 -16.34 4.37 -24.59
CA ASP A 72 -17.67 4.70 -24.11
C ASP A 72 -17.77 4.70 -22.58
N SER A 73 -17.01 3.83 -21.91
CA SER A 73 -17.05 3.70 -20.46
C SER A 73 -15.78 3.14 -19.84
N HIS A 74 -15.30 3.78 -18.77
CA HIS A 74 -14.18 3.34 -17.93
C HIS A 74 -14.40 1.97 -17.26
N THR A 75 -15.64 1.45 -17.29
CA THR A 75 -16.02 0.13 -16.75
C THR A 75 -16.06 -0.97 -17.81
N ARG A 76 -16.02 -0.61 -19.11
CA ARG A 76 -16.15 -1.56 -20.23
C ARG A 76 -14.98 -1.39 -21.20
N ILE A 77 -13.83 -1.89 -20.78
CA ILE A 77 -12.58 -1.89 -21.58
C ILE A 77 -12.13 -3.36 -21.69
N PRO A 78 -12.52 -4.08 -22.76
CA PRO A 78 -12.21 -5.51 -22.91
C PRO A 78 -10.72 -5.84 -22.81
N GLU A 79 -9.85 -4.96 -23.32
CA GLU A 79 -8.39 -5.11 -23.26
C GLU A 79 -7.83 -5.14 -21.83
N LEU A 80 -8.55 -4.56 -20.86
CA LEU A 80 -8.14 -4.52 -19.46
C LEU A 80 -8.91 -5.50 -18.59
N TYR A 81 -10.18 -5.77 -18.94
CA TYR A 81 -11.09 -6.53 -18.11
C TYR A 81 -11.54 -7.81 -18.80
N GLY A 82 -11.18 -8.96 -18.22
CA GLY A 82 -11.73 -10.27 -18.59
C GLY A 82 -10.86 -11.16 -19.46
N ASP A 83 -9.62 -10.77 -19.76
CA ASP A 83 -8.68 -11.58 -20.53
C ASP A 83 -7.57 -12.16 -19.63
N GLU A 84 -7.63 -13.48 -19.40
CA GLU A 84 -6.65 -14.24 -18.61
C GLU A 84 -5.28 -14.34 -19.30
N THR A 85 -5.17 -14.05 -20.61
CA THR A 85 -3.88 -14.02 -21.32
C THR A 85 -2.98 -12.85 -20.90
N ASN A 86 -3.55 -11.84 -20.21
CA ASN A 86 -2.82 -10.69 -19.70
C ASN A 86 -1.92 -10.99 -18.49
N VAL A 87 -1.94 -12.19 -17.91
CA VAL A 87 -1.13 -12.55 -16.73
C VAL A 87 0.37 -12.27 -16.96
N ALA A 88 0.90 -12.57 -18.15
CA ALA A 88 2.30 -12.30 -18.50
C ALA A 88 2.63 -10.80 -18.63
N ARG A 89 1.63 -9.94 -18.90
CA ARG A 89 1.76 -8.48 -19.01
C ARG A 89 1.16 -7.73 -17.81
N TRP A 90 0.75 -8.45 -16.78
CA TRP A 90 -0.06 -7.94 -15.66
C TRP A 90 0.56 -6.73 -14.97
N VAL A 91 1.85 -6.81 -14.65
CA VAL A 91 2.58 -5.69 -14.02
C VAL A 91 2.71 -4.51 -14.99
N ARG A 92 2.96 -4.76 -16.28
CA ARG A 92 3.18 -3.70 -17.28
C ARG A 92 1.93 -2.89 -17.54
N ILE A 93 0.76 -3.52 -17.66
CA ILE A 93 -0.51 -2.80 -17.87
C ILE A 93 -0.73 -1.77 -16.74
N LYS A 94 -0.43 -2.13 -15.49
CA LYS A 94 -0.61 -1.25 -14.35
C LYS A 94 0.31 -0.04 -14.35
N THR A 95 1.41 -0.10 -15.10
CA THR A 95 2.44 0.94 -15.14
C THR A 95 2.39 1.76 -16.42
N GLU A 96 1.87 1.19 -17.51
CA GLU A 96 1.85 1.80 -18.85
C GLU A 96 0.48 2.36 -19.25
N THR A 97 -0.59 1.96 -18.53
CA THR A 97 -1.96 2.35 -18.86
C THR A 97 -2.59 3.22 -17.78
N LEU A 98 -3.30 4.26 -18.20
CA LEU A 98 -4.31 4.95 -17.40
C LEU A 98 -5.71 4.80 -18.01
N VAL A 99 -6.72 4.97 -17.18
CA VAL A 99 -8.10 5.18 -17.62
C VAL A 99 -8.57 6.52 -17.09
N LEU A 100 -9.15 7.36 -17.94
CA LEU A 100 -9.70 8.66 -17.59
C LEU A 100 -11.22 8.61 -17.79
N GLY A 101 -11.96 8.80 -16.70
CA GLY A 101 -13.43 8.70 -16.74
C GLY A 101 -14.14 9.71 -15.83
N VAL A 102 -15.45 9.60 -15.77
CA VAL A 102 -16.30 10.41 -14.88
C VAL A 102 -17.00 9.53 -13.84
N LYS A 103 -16.87 9.90 -12.56
CA LYS A 103 -17.61 9.25 -11.48
C LYS A 103 -19.07 9.68 -11.51
N LYS A 104 -19.96 8.79 -11.99
CA LYS A 104 -21.40 9.10 -12.14
C LYS A 104 -22.16 9.12 -10.81
N SER A 105 -21.94 8.14 -9.94
CA SER A 105 -22.62 8.04 -8.64
C SER A 105 -21.73 8.54 -7.50
N LEU A 106 -22.20 9.58 -6.81
CA LEU A 106 -21.52 10.18 -5.67
C LEU A 106 -22.22 9.77 -4.38
N THR A 107 -21.56 8.95 -3.57
CA THR A 107 -22.12 8.48 -2.30
C THR A 107 -21.01 8.30 -1.28
N ALA A 108 -21.21 8.84 -0.08
CA ALA A 108 -20.45 8.47 1.10
C ALA A 108 -21.14 7.26 1.76
N ARG A 109 -20.43 6.15 1.86
CA ARG A 109 -20.97 4.89 2.42
C ARG A 109 -20.53 4.73 3.87
N PRO A 110 -21.40 4.32 4.81
CA PRO A 110 -20.96 3.96 6.15
C PRO A 110 -19.88 2.88 6.13
N ASN A 111 -18.86 3.03 6.97
CA ASN A 111 -17.80 2.03 7.18
C ASN A 111 -17.77 1.56 8.64
N GLY A 112 -17.65 2.50 9.57
CA GLY A 112 -17.72 2.25 11.01
C GLY A 112 -16.52 1.50 11.59
N ARG A 113 -15.43 1.33 10.83
CA ARG A 113 -14.22 0.63 11.29
C ARG A 113 -12.97 1.47 11.18
N SER A 114 -12.48 1.67 9.97
CA SER A 114 -11.26 2.45 9.69
C SER A 114 -11.55 3.95 9.61
N SER A 115 -12.77 4.26 9.15
CA SER A 115 -13.35 5.58 9.01
C SER A 115 -14.85 5.51 9.33
N ASP A 116 -15.48 6.66 9.53
CA ASP A 116 -16.95 6.73 9.67
C ASP A 116 -17.61 6.46 8.32
N PHE A 117 -17.06 7.07 7.26
CA PHE A 117 -17.53 6.95 5.89
C PHE A 117 -16.41 6.56 4.93
N ILE A 118 -16.77 5.91 3.83
CA ILE A 118 -15.96 5.83 2.61
C ILE A 118 -16.47 6.91 1.67
N ALA A 119 -15.60 7.81 1.24
CA ALA A 119 -15.92 8.90 0.32
C ALA A 119 -16.24 8.37 -1.10
N PRO A 120 -16.90 9.17 -1.96
CA PRO A 120 -16.95 8.87 -3.39
C PRO A 120 -15.53 8.71 -3.93
N SER A 121 -15.26 7.60 -4.63
CA SER A 121 -13.93 7.32 -5.17
C SER A 121 -13.52 8.38 -6.19
N THR A 122 -12.29 8.85 -6.08
CA THR A 122 -11.64 9.80 -7.00
C THR A 122 -10.64 9.11 -7.94
N ALA A 123 -10.21 7.91 -7.55
CA ALA A 123 -9.50 6.98 -8.39
C ALA A 123 -9.92 5.53 -8.08
N ASN A 124 -9.47 4.60 -8.91
CA ASN A 124 -9.55 3.16 -8.71
C ASN A 124 -8.31 2.50 -9.33
N GLY A 125 -7.80 1.42 -8.75
CA GLY A 125 -6.62 0.74 -9.26
C GLY A 125 -5.34 1.34 -8.69
N CYS A 126 -4.21 0.80 -9.13
CA CYS A 126 -2.91 1.15 -8.57
C CYS A 126 -1.80 0.69 -9.52
N ALA A 127 -0.70 1.43 -9.63
CA ALA A 127 0.48 0.99 -10.41
C ALA A 127 1.46 0.11 -9.60
N MET A 128 1.24 -0.03 -8.29
CA MET A 128 1.91 -1.05 -7.47
C MET A 128 1.30 -2.43 -7.72
N ALA A 129 1.95 -3.48 -7.24
CA ALA A 129 1.67 -4.86 -7.65
C ALA A 129 1.53 -5.83 -6.46
N CYS A 130 1.02 -5.38 -5.31
CA CYS A 130 0.90 -6.22 -4.12
C CYS A 130 0.19 -7.55 -4.42
N ALA A 131 0.82 -8.68 -4.12
CA ALA A 131 0.33 -10.01 -4.51
C ALA A 131 -1.02 -10.37 -3.85
N TYR A 132 -1.30 -9.82 -2.67
CA TYR A 132 -2.53 -10.07 -1.91
C TYR A 132 -3.66 -9.05 -2.18
N CYS A 133 -3.46 -8.09 -3.09
CA CYS A 133 -4.32 -6.92 -3.24
C CYS A 133 -5.79 -7.29 -3.47
N TYR A 134 -6.70 -6.65 -2.75
CA TYR A 134 -8.14 -6.90 -2.91
C TYR A 134 -8.80 -6.03 -3.98
N VAL A 135 -8.23 -4.86 -4.27
CA VAL A 135 -8.77 -3.88 -5.21
C VAL A 135 -9.08 -4.48 -6.59
N PRO A 136 -8.19 -5.29 -7.21
CA PRO A 136 -8.42 -5.72 -8.57
C PRO A 136 -9.32 -6.96 -8.70
N ARG A 137 -9.73 -7.59 -7.58
CA ARG A 137 -10.51 -8.86 -7.56
C ARG A 137 -11.85 -8.78 -8.29
N ARG A 138 -12.36 -7.58 -8.58
CA ARG A 138 -13.62 -7.35 -9.30
C ARG A 138 -13.45 -6.82 -10.73
N LYS A 139 -12.22 -6.63 -11.17
CA LYS A 139 -11.87 -5.98 -12.43
C LYS A 139 -10.87 -6.81 -13.24
N GLY A 140 -11.00 -8.14 -13.21
CA GLY A 140 -10.13 -9.02 -14.00
C GLY A 140 -8.65 -8.96 -13.62
N TYR A 141 -8.33 -8.57 -12.39
CA TYR A 141 -7.00 -8.60 -11.76
C TYR A 141 -5.96 -7.59 -12.29
N SER A 142 -5.93 -7.27 -13.58
CA SER A 142 -5.10 -6.17 -14.13
C SER A 142 -5.87 -4.84 -14.02
N ASN A 143 -5.71 -4.14 -12.90
CA ASN A 143 -6.45 -2.90 -12.62
C ASN A 143 -5.50 -1.68 -12.60
N PRO A 144 -5.20 -1.06 -13.76
CA PRO A 144 -4.45 0.18 -13.82
C PRO A 144 -5.22 1.32 -13.15
N ILE A 145 -4.55 2.45 -12.94
CA ILE A 145 -5.18 3.61 -12.32
C ILE A 145 -6.26 4.16 -13.27
N THR A 146 -7.50 4.13 -12.81
CA THR A 146 -8.61 4.94 -13.32
C THR A 146 -8.67 6.23 -12.52
N VAL A 147 -8.56 7.39 -13.17
CA VAL A 147 -8.75 8.72 -12.56
C VAL A 147 -10.12 9.27 -12.94
N PHE A 148 -10.85 9.80 -11.96
CA PHE A 148 -12.13 10.46 -12.21
C PHE A 148 -11.97 11.98 -12.33
N ALA A 149 -12.35 12.54 -13.48
CA ALA A 149 -12.08 13.93 -13.83
C ALA A 149 -13.05 14.96 -13.21
N ASN A 150 -14.06 14.55 -12.46
CA ASN A 150 -15.12 15.41 -11.92
C ASN A 150 -14.94 15.75 -10.43
N ILE A 151 -13.72 16.16 -10.04
CA ILE A 151 -13.33 16.41 -8.65
C ILE A 151 -14.16 17.52 -7.99
N GLU A 152 -14.59 18.54 -8.73
CA GLU A 152 -15.42 19.64 -8.25
C GLU A 152 -16.79 19.14 -7.78
N ARG A 153 -17.36 18.14 -8.49
CA ARG A 153 -18.61 17.50 -8.08
C ARG A 153 -18.42 16.67 -6.81
N ILE A 154 -17.27 16.00 -6.69
CA ILE A 154 -16.94 15.14 -5.54
C ILE A 154 -16.72 15.99 -4.28
N THR A 155 -15.89 17.03 -4.35
CA THR A 155 -15.63 17.94 -3.21
C THR A 155 -16.89 18.70 -2.80
N GLY A 156 -17.71 19.15 -3.76
CA GLY A 156 -19.02 19.74 -3.47
C GLY A 156 -19.97 18.77 -2.76
N TYR A 157 -20.00 17.50 -3.19
CA TYR A 157 -20.77 16.46 -2.49
C TYR A 157 -20.27 16.24 -1.06
N LEU A 158 -18.95 16.09 -0.87
CA LEU A 158 -18.34 15.86 0.44
C LEU A 158 -18.62 17.01 1.40
N SER A 159 -18.48 18.25 0.96
CA SER A 159 -18.78 19.44 1.76
C SER A 159 -20.22 19.43 2.27
N ARG A 160 -21.20 19.17 1.39
CA ARG A 160 -22.61 19.05 1.77
C ARG A 160 -22.89 17.84 2.66
N HIS A 161 -22.16 16.73 2.45
CA HIS A 161 -22.31 15.55 3.29
C HIS A 161 -21.81 15.81 4.71
N VAL A 162 -20.63 16.41 4.86
CA VAL A 162 -20.04 16.81 6.15
C VAL A 162 -20.94 17.80 6.87
N ALA A 163 -21.45 18.81 6.17
CA ALA A 163 -22.39 19.78 6.75
C ALA A 163 -23.64 19.10 7.35
N ARG A 164 -24.18 18.07 6.68
CA ARG A 164 -25.31 17.29 7.21
C ARG A 164 -24.97 16.42 8.42
N GLN A 165 -23.71 16.02 8.60
CA GLN A 165 -23.28 15.29 9.79
C GLN A 165 -23.11 16.21 11.01
N GLY A 166 -22.86 17.51 10.80
CA GLY A 166 -22.65 18.47 11.88
C GLY A 166 -21.41 18.15 12.72
N VAL A 167 -21.44 18.57 13.99
CA VAL A 167 -20.41 18.26 14.98
C VAL A 167 -20.56 16.81 15.42
N LYS A 168 -19.45 16.09 15.55
CA LYS A 168 -19.44 14.72 16.08
C LYS A 168 -19.63 14.78 17.60
N ASP A 169 -20.76 14.24 18.08
CA ASP A 169 -21.14 14.24 19.49
C ASP A 169 -20.58 13.03 20.25
N THR A 170 -20.48 11.89 19.58
CA THR A 170 -20.12 10.61 20.17
C THR A 170 -18.75 10.16 19.65
N PRO A 171 -17.72 10.10 20.51
CA PRO A 171 -16.43 9.49 20.19
C PRO A 171 -16.61 8.05 19.72
N ASN A 172 -15.84 7.64 18.73
CA ASN A 172 -15.78 6.23 18.33
C ASN A 172 -14.36 5.82 17.93
N GLN A 173 -14.18 4.55 17.56
CA GLN A 173 -12.88 4.02 17.19
C GLN A 173 -12.23 4.70 15.98
N CYS A 174 -13.02 5.32 15.09
CA CYS A 174 -12.51 6.02 13.92
C CYS A 174 -11.79 7.29 14.37
N ASP A 175 -12.45 8.09 15.20
CA ASP A 175 -11.90 9.33 15.76
C ASP A 175 -12.77 9.87 16.90
N PRO A 176 -12.17 10.45 17.96
CA PRO A 176 -12.93 11.01 19.06
C PRO A 176 -13.67 12.32 18.74
N HIS A 177 -13.25 13.08 17.72
CA HIS A 177 -13.72 14.46 17.52
C HIS A 177 -14.19 14.79 16.09
N ALA A 178 -13.74 14.05 15.08
CA ALA A 178 -14.05 14.34 13.68
C ALA A 178 -14.73 13.16 12.97
N TRP A 179 -15.58 13.49 12.00
CA TRP A 179 -16.08 12.52 11.04
C TRP A 179 -14.96 12.15 10.05
N VAL A 180 -14.53 10.89 10.06
CA VAL A 180 -13.44 10.40 9.20
C VAL A 180 -13.98 9.87 7.89
N TYR A 181 -13.38 10.30 6.77
CA TYR A 181 -13.72 9.84 5.43
C TYR A 181 -12.52 9.11 4.81
N ASP A 182 -12.68 7.83 4.50
CA ASP A 182 -11.70 7.09 3.72
C ASP A 182 -11.78 7.52 2.25
N ILE A 183 -10.71 8.13 1.74
CA ILE A 183 -10.62 8.60 0.35
C ILE A 183 -9.80 7.65 -0.54
N GLY A 184 -9.24 6.57 0.02
CA GLY A 184 -8.32 5.64 -0.64
C GLY A 184 -8.78 4.18 -0.67
N GLU A 185 -10.08 3.90 -0.50
CA GLU A 185 -10.58 2.51 -0.44
C GLU A 185 -10.24 1.68 -1.70
N ASN A 186 -10.23 2.29 -2.88
CA ASN A 186 -10.06 1.59 -4.16
C ASN A 186 -8.76 1.96 -4.89
N SER A 187 -7.87 2.71 -4.27
CA SER A 187 -6.61 3.18 -4.88
C SER A 187 -5.56 3.51 -3.80
N ASP A 188 -4.41 4.04 -4.18
CA ASP A 188 -3.40 4.54 -3.23
C ASP A 188 -3.21 6.04 -3.47
N CYS A 189 -3.73 6.88 -2.56
CA CYS A 189 -3.76 8.32 -2.77
C CYS A 189 -2.37 8.95 -2.92
N SER A 190 -1.34 8.43 -2.25
CA SER A 190 0.03 8.94 -2.42
C SER A 190 0.54 8.70 -3.84
N LEU A 191 0.18 7.56 -4.45
CA LEU A 191 0.52 7.26 -5.84
C LEU A 191 -0.38 8.01 -6.82
N ASP A 192 -1.68 8.11 -6.55
CA ASP A 192 -2.64 8.85 -7.39
C ASP A 192 -2.25 10.33 -7.53
N ALA A 193 -1.64 10.91 -6.49
CA ALA A 193 -1.08 12.26 -6.50
C ALA A 193 0.03 12.48 -7.56
N ARG A 194 0.67 11.41 -8.04
CA ARG A 194 1.62 11.49 -9.16
C ARG A 194 0.92 11.60 -10.53
N VAL A 195 -0.35 11.22 -10.61
CA VAL A 195 -1.14 11.22 -11.84
C VAL A 195 -1.91 12.53 -12.00
N SER A 196 -2.43 13.09 -10.91
CA SER A 196 -3.22 14.33 -10.95
C SER A 196 -3.26 15.02 -9.59
N ASP A 197 -3.64 16.30 -9.57
CA ASP A 197 -3.75 17.04 -8.30
C ASP A 197 -5.05 16.76 -7.52
N THR A 198 -5.84 15.78 -7.96
CA THR A 198 -7.11 15.38 -7.33
C THR A 198 -6.97 15.12 -5.82
N VAL A 199 -5.87 14.51 -5.39
CA VAL A 199 -5.63 14.24 -3.96
C VAL A 199 -5.31 15.53 -3.21
N ARG A 200 -4.58 16.47 -3.83
CA ARG A 200 -4.32 17.79 -3.25
C ARG A 200 -5.61 18.59 -3.08
N ASP A 201 -6.55 18.51 -4.02
CA ASP A 201 -7.87 19.12 -3.88
C ASP A 201 -8.65 18.54 -2.70
N LEU A 202 -8.57 17.23 -2.46
CA LEU A 202 -9.21 16.60 -1.31
C LEU A 202 -8.56 17.05 0.00
N VAL A 203 -7.23 17.07 0.08
CA VAL A 203 -6.52 17.58 1.28
C VAL A 203 -6.92 19.02 1.56
N THR A 204 -6.97 19.87 0.52
CA THR A 204 -7.41 21.26 0.62
C THR A 204 -8.88 21.36 1.07
N CYS A 205 -9.77 20.56 0.50
CA CYS A 205 -11.17 20.51 0.88
C CYS A 205 -11.34 20.14 2.36
N PHE A 206 -10.69 19.07 2.83
CA PHE A 206 -10.82 18.62 4.21
C PHE A 206 -10.14 19.56 5.22
N ARG A 207 -9.07 20.25 4.83
CA ARG A 207 -8.45 21.32 5.63
C ARG A 207 -9.48 22.35 6.09
N ASP A 208 -10.43 22.68 5.22
CA ASP A 208 -11.43 23.73 5.45
C ASP A 208 -12.75 23.17 6.06
N LEU A 209 -12.79 21.88 6.45
CA LEU A 209 -13.94 21.21 7.05
C LEU A 209 -13.69 20.89 8.54
N PRO A 210 -14.08 21.77 9.49
CA PRO A 210 -13.67 21.68 10.90
C PRO A 210 -14.24 20.49 11.67
N THR A 211 -15.28 19.82 11.16
CA THR A 211 -15.88 18.64 11.81
C THR A 211 -15.49 17.32 11.15
N ALA A 212 -14.62 17.34 10.14
CA ALA A 212 -14.22 16.15 9.40
C ALA A 212 -12.71 16.03 9.22
N LYS A 213 -12.26 14.84 8.79
CA LYS A 213 -10.91 14.59 8.30
C LYS A 213 -10.93 13.57 7.16
N ALA A 214 -10.05 13.76 6.18
CA ALA A 214 -9.71 12.73 5.22
C ALA A 214 -8.84 11.66 5.88
N SER A 215 -8.90 10.43 5.38
CA SER A 215 -8.00 9.36 5.77
C SER A 215 -7.69 8.49 4.56
N PHE A 216 -6.44 8.08 4.40
CA PHE A 216 -6.06 7.07 3.42
C PHE A 216 -4.91 6.22 3.92
N ALA A 217 -4.80 5.00 3.41
CA ALA A 217 -3.64 4.15 3.64
C ALA A 217 -2.72 4.19 2.42
N THR A 218 -1.41 4.09 2.64
CA THR A 218 -0.46 4.08 1.53
C THR A 218 0.71 3.12 1.75
N LYS A 219 1.27 2.63 0.64
CA LYS A 219 2.55 1.92 0.56
C LYS A 219 3.60 2.68 -0.25
N HIS A 220 3.29 3.89 -0.69
CA HIS A 220 4.16 4.75 -1.47
C HIS A 220 4.49 6.02 -0.69
N VAL A 221 5.76 6.22 -0.39
CA VAL A 221 6.25 7.47 0.19
C VAL A 221 6.34 8.50 -0.93
N ASN A 222 5.42 9.46 -0.92
CA ASN A 222 5.41 10.57 -1.86
C ASN A 222 5.71 11.88 -1.12
N ARG A 223 6.96 12.34 -1.19
CA ARG A 223 7.43 13.54 -0.48
C ARG A 223 6.80 14.84 -1.00
N ASP A 224 6.19 14.85 -2.19
CA ASP A 224 5.48 16.02 -2.72
C ASP A 224 4.33 16.46 -1.79
N LEU A 225 3.79 15.56 -0.97
CA LEU A 225 2.69 15.82 -0.04
C LEU A 225 3.10 16.72 1.15
N LEU A 226 4.39 16.81 1.45
CA LEU A 226 4.88 17.52 2.65
C LEU A 226 4.54 19.02 2.63
N ASP A 227 4.33 19.61 1.45
CA ASP A 227 4.09 21.04 1.27
C ASP A 227 2.59 21.41 1.19
N TRP A 228 1.66 20.51 1.55
CA TRP A 228 0.22 20.69 1.27
C TRP A 228 -0.62 21.29 2.42
N ASP A 229 -0.03 21.55 3.59
CA ASP A 229 -0.70 22.14 4.77
C ASP A 229 -2.08 21.52 5.11
N PRO A 230 -2.15 20.23 5.51
CA PRO A 230 -3.39 19.55 5.86
C PRO A 230 -4.04 20.03 7.18
N ARG A 231 -3.35 20.81 8.01
CA ARG A 231 -3.83 21.33 9.32
C ARG A 231 -4.47 20.28 10.25
N GLY A 232 -3.91 19.07 10.31
CA GLY A 232 -4.46 17.96 11.09
C GLY A 232 -5.78 17.38 10.57
N ARG A 233 -6.24 17.80 9.39
CA ARG A 233 -7.50 17.35 8.75
C ARG A 233 -7.31 16.27 7.70
N THR A 234 -6.09 15.74 7.58
CA THR A 234 -5.81 14.55 6.78
C THR A 234 -4.98 13.57 7.58
N ARG A 235 -5.45 12.32 7.63
CA ARG A 235 -4.77 11.19 8.25
C ARG A 235 -4.12 10.30 7.20
N ILE A 236 -2.84 10.05 7.34
CA ILE A 236 -2.11 9.08 6.51
C ILE A 236 -1.82 7.84 7.36
N ARG A 237 -2.13 6.66 6.80
CA ARG A 237 -1.84 5.37 7.41
C ARG A 237 -0.78 4.65 6.59
N PHE A 238 0.48 4.70 7.03
CA PHE A 238 1.53 3.94 6.35
C PHE A 238 1.31 2.45 6.59
N SER A 239 1.13 1.68 5.52
CA SER A 239 0.97 0.24 5.66
C SER A 239 2.32 -0.41 5.88
N LEU A 240 2.46 -1.17 6.96
CA LEU A 240 3.69 -1.84 7.35
C LEU A 240 3.45 -3.35 7.47
N MET A 241 4.47 -4.12 7.16
CA MET A 241 4.58 -5.56 7.39
C MET A 241 6.07 -5.89 7.54
N PRO A 242 6.44 -7.06 8.08
CA PRO A 242 7.84 -7.41 8.21
C PRO A 242 8.57 -7.38 6.86
N ALA A 243 9.81 -6.90 6.84
CA ALA A 243 10.56 -6.68 5.60
C ALA A 243 10.70 -7.94 4.75
N ARG A 244 10.84 -9.11 5.41
CA ARG A 244 10.87 -10.43 4.75
C ARG A 244 9.59 -10.71 3.96
N ASP A 245 8.43 -10.40 4.53
CA ASP A 245 7.14 -10.56 3.85
C ASP A 245 6.97 -9.50 2.76
N ALA A 246 7.32 -8.24 3.05
CA ALA A 246 7.22 -7.14 2.10
C ALA A 246 8.02 -7.40 0.81
N LYS A 247 9.23 -7.97 0.94
CA LYS A 247 10.08 -8.31 -0.22
C LYS A 247 9.37 -9.22 -1.22
N LEU A 248 8.51 -10.11 -0.74
CA LEU A 248 7.77 -11.05 -1.57
C LEU A 248 6.37 -10.55 -1.95
N LEU A 249 5.73 -9.78 -1.07
CA LEU A 249 4.30 -9.49 -1.17
C LEU A 249 4.00 -8.05 -1.59
N ASP A 250 4.86 -7.09 -1.29
CA ASP A 250 4.70 -5.64 -1.52
C ASP A 250 5.42 -5.18 -2.80
N ILE A 251 5.03 -5.75 -3.94
CA ILE A 251 5.71 -5.51 -5.22
C ILE A 251 5.50 -4.07 -5.71
N ARG A 252 6.60 -3.43 -6.13
CA ARG A 252 6.65 -2.04 -6.62
C ARG A 252 6.11 -1.02 -5.62
N THR A 253 6.50 -1.13 -4.35
CA THR A 253 6.13 -0.21 -3.28
C THR A 253 7.39 0.45 -2.70
N SER A 254 7.24 1.49 -1.89
CA SER A 254 8.37 1.98 -1.07
C SER A 254 8.79 0.90 -0.06
N PRO A 255 10.09 0.67 0.17
CA PRO A 255 10.54 -0.24 1.22
C PRO A 255 9.97 0.12 2.59
N VAL A 256 9.77 -0.88 3.45
CA VAL A 256 9.17 -0.70 4.79
C VAL A 256 9.98 0.30 5.63
N ALA A 257 11.31 0.23 5.60
CA ALA A 257 12.18 1.18 6.28
C ALA A 257 11.99 2.62 5.78
N GLU A 258 11.78 2.84 4.47
CA GLU A 258 11.49 4.17 3.92
C GLU A 258 10.13 4.70 4.44
N ARG A 259 9.12 3.82 4.54
CA ARG A 259 7.80 4.19 5.08
C ARG A 259 7.89 4.60 6.55
N ILE A 260 8.68 3.90 7.35
CA ILE A 260 8.91 4.25 8.77
C ILE A 260 9.65 5.60 8.85
N ALA A 261 10.73 5.77 8.10
CA ALA A 261 11.54 7.00 8.10
C ALA A 261 10.76 8.24 7.64
N ALA A 262 9.67 8.08 6.88
CA ALA A 262 8.81 9.18 6.45
C ALA A 262 7.84 9.66 7.53
N ILE A 263 7.57 8.88 8.59
CA ILE A 263 6.49 9.18 9.56
C ILE A 263 6.66 10.58 10.18
N ASP A 264 7.84 10.88 10.69
CA ASP A 264 8.10 12.16 11.38
C ASP A 264 8.01 13.36 10.43
N ASP A 265 8.45 13.21 9.17
CA ASP A 265 8.35 14.26 8.16
C ASP A 265 6.88 14.63 7.91
N PHE A 266 6.01 13.63 7.77
CA PHE A 266 4.59 13.85 7.55
C PHE A 266 3.88 14.41 8.80
N VAL A 267 4.29 13.99 10.00
CA VAL A 267 3.83 14.60 11.25
C VAL A 267 4.25 16.08 11.32
N ALA A 268 5.49 16.40 10.92
CA ALA A 268 5.99 17.77 10.90
C ALA A 268 5.24 18.64 9.87
N ALA A 269 4.87 18.07 8.72
CA ALA A 269 4.03 18.71 7.70
C ALA A 269 2.56 18.92 8.14
N GLY A 270 2.17 18.46 9.33
CA GLY A 270 0.83 18.69 9.90
C GLY A 270 -0.19 17.60 9.57
N TYR A 271 0.22 16.47 9.00
CA TYR A 271 -0.64 15.30 8.88
C TYR A 271 -0.83 14.64 10.24
N GLU A 272 -2.00 14.02 10.42
CA GLU A 272 -2.13 12.96 11.42
C GLU A 272 -1.54 11.67 10.83
N VAL A 273 -0.62 11.02 11.53
CA VAL A 273 0.07 9.83 11.00
C VAL A 273 -0.18 8.63 11.89
N HIS A 274 -0.74 7.59 11.27
CA HIS A 274 -1.01 6.28 11.86
C HIS A 274 -0.29 5.19 11.05
N VAL A 275 -0.34 3.95 11.53
CA VAL A 275 0.16 2.78 10.80
C VAL A 275 -0.96 1.78 10.53
N ASN A 276 -0.80 1.00 9.47
CA ASN A 276 -1.70 -0.09 9.11
C ASN A 276 -0.88 -1.38 8.99
N PHE A 277 -0.94 -2.23 10.01
CA PHE A 277 -0.31 -3.54 10.05
C PHE A 277 -1.13 -4.51 9.21
N SER A 278 -0.87 -4.52 7.90
CA SER A 278 -1.73 -5.21 6.92
C SER A 278 -1.05 -5.56 5.59
N PRO A 279 -1.27 -6.81 5.12
CA PRO A 279 -1.82 -7.94 5.86
C PRO A 279 -0.83 -8.48 6.90
N VAL A 280 -1.36 -8.97 8.03
CA VAL A 280 -0.61 -9.88 8.91
C VAL A 280 -0.66 -11.28 8.29
N VAL A 281 0.53 -11.82 7.99
CA VAL A 281 0.72 -13.15 7.40
C VAL A 281 1.31 -14.08 8.46
N VAL A 282 0.58 -15.15 8.77
CA VAL A 282 0.98 -16.18 9.72
C VAL A 282 1.74 -17.29 8.99
N ARG A 283 3.00 -17.48 9.39
CA ARG A 283 3.94 -18.52 8.95
C ARG A 283 4.96 -18.76 10.06
N ASP A 284 5.83 -19.74 9.92
CA ASP A 284 6.87 -19.96 10.92
C ASP A 284 7.76 -18.72 11.08
N GLY A 285 8.08 -18.40 12.35
CA GLY A 285 8.86 -17.21 12.73
C GLY A 285 8.15 -15.87 12.58
N TRP A 286 6.85 -15.82 12.23
CA TRP A 286 6.17 -14.56 11.96
C TRP A 286 6.23 -13.57 13.15
N LEU A 287 6.05 -14.04 14.40
CA LEU A 287 6.09 -13.16 15.57
C LEU A 287 7.47 -12.51 15.78
N ASP A 288 8.56 -13.22 15.49
CA ASP A 288 9.92 -12.68 15.59
C ASP A 288 10.15 -11.58 14.55
N ASP A 289 9.68 -11.81 13.32
CA ASP A 289 9.75 -10.82 12.25
C ASP A 289 8.86 -9.58 12.55
N TRP A 290 7.73 -9.76 13.23
CA TRP A 290 6.91 -8.65 13.74
C TRP A 290 7.58 -7.92 14.90
N ALA A 291 8.27 -8.63 15.79
CA ALA A 291 9.05 -8.02 16.86
C ALA A 291 10.14 -7.10 16.29
N GLU A 292 10.87 -7.57 15.27
CA GLU A 292 11.87 -6.77 14.56
C GLU A 292 11.26 -5.51 13.93
N LEU A 293 10.11 -5.64 13.25
CA LEU A 293 9.41 -4.49 12.68
C LEU A 293 9.02 -3.46 13.75
N LEU A 294 8.55 -3.90 14.91
CA LEU A 294 8.17 -3.00 16.00
C LEU A 294 9.40 -2.32 16.61
N ASP A 295 10.52 -3.02 16.73
CA ASP A 295 11.79 -2.42 17.19
C ASP A 295 12.29 -1.37 16.17
N GLN A 296 12.16 -1.63 14.86
CA GLN A 296 12.47 -0.66 13.81
C GLN A 296 11.52 0.55 13.86
N LEU A 297 10.23 0.33 14.10
CA LEU A 297 9.25 1.41 14.24
C LEU A 297 9.54 2.27 15.46
N ASP A 298 9.89 1.65 16.59
CA ASP A 298 10.31 2.34 17.82
C ASP A 298 11.55 3.20 17.55
N ALA A 299 12.63 2.61 17.03
CA ALA A 299 13.85 3.34 16.74
C ALA A 299 13.70 4.43 15.67
N GLY A 300 12.73 4.29 14.75
CA GLY A 300 12.59 5.12 13.57
C GLY A 300 11.68 6.34 13.71
N ILE A 301 11.01 6.55 14.86
CA ILE A 301 10.05 7.65 15.04
C ILE A 301 10.26 8.44 16.34
N GLY A 302 10.05 9.75 16.25
CA GLY A 302 10.24 10.70 17.33
C GLY A 302 9.03 10.86 18.25
N PRO A 303 9.16 11.66 19.33
CA PRO A 303 8.13 11.82 20.35
C PRO A 303 6.79 12.33 19.83
N ARG A 304 6.80 13.22 18.82
CA ARG A 304 5.57 13.79 18.23
C ARG A 304 4.75 12.75 17.47
N ALA A 305 5.39 11.82 16.76
CA ALA A 305 4.71 10.70 16.13
C ALA A 305 4.18 9.73 17.18
N ARG A 306 5.01 9.34 18.16
CA ARG A 306 4.61 8.43 19.25
C ARG A 306 3.37 8.92 20.01
N ALA A 307 3.25 10.23 20.24
CA ALA A 307 2.13 10.83 20.97
C ALA A 307 0.76 10.67 20.26
N GLN A 308 0.74 10.50 18.94
CA GLN A 308 -0.50 10.36 18.16
C GLN A 308 -0.65 8.98 17.50
N LEU A 309 0.37 8.13 17.57
CA LEU A 309 0.41 6.91 16.76
C LEU A 309 -0.72 5.95 17.14
N ALA A 310 -1.45 5.51 16.13
CA ALA A 310 -2.42 4.44 16.27
C ALA A 310 -2.27 3.43 15.13
N ALA A 311 -2.63 2.18 15.41
CA ALA A 311 -2.56 1.08 14.47
C ALA A 311 -3.92 0.51 14.10
N GLU A 312 -4.04 0.06 12.87
CA GLU A 312 -5.02 -0.92 12.44
C GLU A 312 -4.29 -2.26 12.21
N VAL A 313 -4.85 -3.37 12.68
CA VAL A 313 -4.26 -4.70 12.50
C VAL A 313 -5.21 -5.59 11.71
N ILE A 314 -4.78 -6.02 10.53
CA ILE A 314 -5.65 -6.73 9.58
C ILE A 314 -4.95 -7.99 9.12
N PHE A 315 -5.44 -9.14 9.56
CA PHE A 315 -4.92 -10.43 9.12
C PHE A 315 -5.33 -10.75 7.68
N LEU A 316 -4.45 -11.48 6.99
CA LEU A 316 -4.64 -11.88 5.61
C LEU A 316 -6.03 -12.49 5.36
N THR A 317 -6.69 -12.00 4.32
CA THR A 317 -7.84 -12.65 3.68
C THR A 317 -7.53 -12.74 2.18
N HIS A 318 -7.26 -13.95 1.71
CA HIS A 318 -6.92 -14.21 0.31
C HIS A 318 -8.16 -14.63 -0.49
N ASN A 319 -8.04 -14.73 -1.80
CA ASN A 319 -9.13 -15.04 -2.73
C ASN A 319 -8.72 -16.18 -3.66
N ASP A 320 -9.63 -17.11 -3.91
CA ASP A 320 -9.42 -18.29 -4.76
C ASP A 320 -8.98 -17.94 -6.18
N ARG A 321 -9.70 -17.04 -6.85
CA ARG A 321 -9.36 -16.61 -8.21
C ARG A 321 -8.07 -15.78 -8.26
N LEU A 322 -7.78 -15.00 -7.22
CA LEU A 322 -6.50 -14.30 -7.12
C LEU A 322 -5.34 -15.29 -6.95
N HIS A 323 -5.53 -16.39 -6.22
CA HIS A 323 -4.55 -17.47 -6.12
C HIS A 323 -4.21 -18.02 -7.52
N GLU A 324 -5.23 -18.37 -8.32
CA GLU A 324 -5.02 -18.86 -9.69
C GLU A 324 -4.25 -17.87 -10.57
N VAL A 325 -4.59 -16.58 -10.48
CA VAL A 325 -3.85 -15.54 -11.19
C VAL A 325 -2.39 -15.48 -10.72
N ASN A 326 -2.16 -15.49 -9.41
CA ASN A 326 -0.82 -15.40 -8.84
C ASN A 326 0.05 -16.60 -9.17
N LEU A 327 -0.50 -17.80 -9.36
CA LEU A 327 0.26 -18.95 -9.87
C LEU A 327 0.91 -18.68 -11.24
N GLY A 328 0.29 -17.84 -12.07
CA GLY A 328 0.79 -17.53 -13.41
C GLY A 328 1.84 -16.41 -13.49
N TRP A 329 1.95 -15.51 -12.51
CA TRP A 329 2.93 -14.40 -12.54
C TRP A 329 3.83 -14.30 -11.30
N HIS A 330 3.37 -14.76 -10.13
CA HIS A 330 4.11 -14.70 -8.87
C HIS A 330 3.86 -15.92 -7.96
N PRO A 331 4.11 -17.16 -8.43
CA PRO A 331 3.75 -18.38 -7.68
C PRO A 331 4.40 -18.48 -6.31
N LYS A 332 5.63 -17.95 -6.13
CA LYS A 332 6.33 -17.93 -4.83
C LYS A 332 5.54 -17.19 -3.74
N ALA A 333 4.76 -16.17 -4.08
CA ALA A 333 3.95 -15.45 -3.10
C ALA A 333 2.84 -16.35 -2.53
N GLU A 334 2.35 -17.31 -3.31
CA GLU A 334 1.26 -18.22 -2.89
C GLU A 334 1.70 -19.22 -1.82
N GLU A 335 3.01 -19.48 -1.67
CA GLU A 335 3.54 -20.25 -0.53
C GLU A 335 3.20 -19.61 0.83
N LEU A 336 3.00 -18.29 0.85
CA LEU A 336 2.58 -17.55 2.05
C LEU A 336 1.07 -17.24 2.06
N LEU A 337 0.50 -16.93 0.89
CA LEU A 337 -0.86 -16.43 0.79
C LEU A 337 -1.92 -17.53 0.80
N TRP A 338 -1.62 -18.69 0.22
CA TRP A 338 -2.52 -19.82 0.08
C TRP A 338 -2.10 -20.96 1.00
N ARG A 339 -2.71 -21.02 2.18
CA ARG A 339 -2.37 -21.96 3.26
C ARG A 339 -3.60 -22.73 3.72
N PRO A 340 -4.09 -23.72 2.94
CA PRO A 340 -5.29 -24.50 3.28
C PRO A 340 -5.22 -25.20 4.64
N ASP A 341 -4.01 -25.49 5.13
CA ASP A 341 -3.76 -26.01 6.47
C ASP A 341 -4.17 -25.01 7.57
N LEU A 342 -3.89 -23.71 7.38
CA LEU A 342 -4.19 -22.63 8.34
C LEU A 342 -5.52 -21.91 8.06
N GLN A 343 -6.09 -22.10 6.87
CA GLN A 343 -7.19 -21.31 6.36
C GLN A 343 -8.50 -22.10 6.21
N GLN A 344 -9.61 -21.37 6.15
CA GLN A 344 -10.94 -21.88 5.84
C GLN A 344 -11.65 -20.99 4.82
N PRO A 345 -12.61 -21.54 4.06
CA PRO A 345 -13.47 -20.75 3.18
C PRO A 345 -14.29 -19.69 3.93
N LYS A 346 -14.51 -18.56 3.26
CA LYS A 346 -15.35 -17.44 3.70
C LYS A 346 -16.05 -16.84 2.50
N ARG A 347 -17.38 -16.83 2.50
CA ARG A 347 -18.15 -16.07 1.52
C ARG A 347 -18.08 -14.57 1.85
N SER A 348 -17.65 -13.75 0.90
CA SER A 348 -17.62 -12.30 1.07
C SER A 348 -19.04 -11.72 1.05
N GLN A 349 -19.21 -10.51 1.63
CA GLN A 349 -20.49 -9.78 1.55
C GLN A 349 -20.93 -9.51 0.11
N THR A 350 -20.00 -9.56 -0.84
CA THR A 350 -20.25 -9.33 -2.26
C THR A 350 -20.22 -10.62 -3.07
N GLY A 351 -20.40 -11.77 -2.43
CA GLY A 351 -20.68 -13.05 -3.08
C GLY A 351 -19.47 -13.92 -3.43
N GLY A 352 -18.28 -13.35 -3.61
CA GLY A 352 -17.05 -14.09 -3.95
C GLY A 352 -16.50 -14.96 -2.81
N TRP A 353 -15.81 -16.04 -3.17
CA TRP A 353 -15.14 -16.94 -2.22
C TRP A 353 -13.77 -16.40 -1.82
N ASN A 354 -13.55 -16.28 -0.52
CA ASN A 354 -12.27 -15.93 0.06
C ASN A 354 -11.80 -17.07 0.95
N VAL A 355 -10.53 -17.00 1.34
CA VAL A 355 -9.98 -17.80 2.43
C VAL A 355 -9.51 -16.85 3.54
N ARG A 356 -9.73 -17.26 4.78
CA ARG A 356 -9.27 -16.57 5.99
C ARG A 356 -8.66 -17.58 6.94
N TYR A 357 -7.86 -17.15 7.90
CA TYR A 357 -7.42 -18.03 8.98
C TYR A 357 -8.61 -18.68 9.71
N ARG A 358 -8.44 -19.95 10.11
CA ARG A 358 -9.48 -20.74 10.77
C ARG A 358 -10.00 -20.03 12.02
N THR A 359 -11.31 -20.10 12.23
CA THR A 359 -11.96 -19.60 13.45
C THR A 359 -11.33 -20.29 14.67
N GLY A 360 -11.11 -19.54 15.75
CA GLY A 360 -10.37 -20.02 16.93
C GLY A 360 -8.86 -19.78 16.80
N GLN A 361 -8.20 -20.32 15.76
CA GLN A 361 -6.77 -20.05 15.51
C GLN A 361 -6.52 -18.56 15.28
N LYS A 362 -7.36 -17.91 14.47
CA LYS A 362 -7.26 -16.47 14.21
C LYS A 362 -7.27 -15.63 15.48
N GLY A 363 -8.12 -15.98 16.46
CA GLY A 363 -8.19 -15.27 17.74
C GLY A 363 -6.89 -15.34 18.52
N ARG A 364 -6.22 -16.50 18.49
CA ARG A 364 -4.89 -16.68 19.12
C ARG A 364 -3.82 -15.85 18.43
N TYR A 365 -3.82 -15.79 17.10
CA TYR A 365 -2.86 -14.97 16.36
C TYR A 365 -3.08 -13.47 16.61
N VAL A 366 -4.34 -13.02 16.64
CA VAL A 366 -4.68 -11.64 17.00
C VAL A 366 -4.16 -11.33 18.40
N ALA A 367 -4.49 -12.16 19.40
CA ALA A 367 -4.03 -11.97 20.77
C ALA A 367 -2.50 -11.86 20.85
N ALA A 368 -1.78 -12.82 20.25
CA ALA A 368 -0.32 -12.85 20.26
C ALA A 368 0.31 -11.59 19.65
N LEU A 369 -0.19 -11.11 18.51
CA LEU A 369 0.35 -9.88 17.91
C LEU A 369 -0.01 -8.65 18.74
N THR A 370 -1.23 -8.57 19.29
CA THR A 370 -1.63 -7.42 20.12
C THR A 370 -0.87 -7.36 21.43
N GLU A 371 -0.57 -8.51 22.05
CA GLU A 371 0.30 -8.61 23.24
C GLU A 371 1.73 -8.17 22.91
N LEU A 372 2.26 -8.61 21.76
CA LEU A 372 3.58 -8.20 21.29
C LEU A 372 3.66 -6.68 21.04
N ILE A 373 2.64 -6.10 20.39
CA ILE A 373 2.54 -4.64 20.19
C ILE A 373 2.49 -3.92 21.53
N ALA A 374 1.69 -4.40 22.49
CA ALA A 374 1.60 -3.78 23.82
C ALA A 374 2.93 -3.83 24.57
N ALA A 375 3.71 -4.91 24.41
CA ALA A 375 5.01 -5.08 25.04
C ALA A 375 6.11 -4.20 24.41
N ARG A 376 6.16 -4.10 23.08
CA ARG A 376 7.26 -3.44 22.35
C ARG A 376 6.97 -2.02 21.91
N ALA A 377 5.71 -1.69 21.65
CA ALA A 377 5.27 -0.37 21.21
C ALA A 377 4.03 0.09 22.02
N PRO A 378 4.12 0.23 23.35
CA PRO A 378 2.97 0.54 24.22
C PRO A 378 2.29 1.88 23.91
N TYR A 379 3.01 2.81 23.26
CA TYR A 379 2.47 4.09 22.78
C TYR A 379 1.56 3.94 21.54
N CYS A 380 1.64 2.81 20.82
CA CYS A 380 0.89 2.57 19.60
C CYS A 380 -0.51 2.04 19.92
N ARG A 381 -1.49 2.95 20.00
CA ARG A 381 -2.88 2.58 20.28
C ARG A 381 -3.48 1.72 19.15
N ILE A 382 -3.89 0.50 19.45
CA ILE A 382 -4.63 -0.33 18.48
C ILE A 382 -6.07 0.16 18.38
N ARG A 383 -6.50 0.67 17.22
CA ARG A 383 -7.89 1.08 16.98
C ARG A 383 -8.80 -0.12 16.78
N TYR A 384 -8.30 -1.15 16.10
CA TYR A 384 -8.95 -2.44 15.97
C TYR A 384 -7.95 -3.49 15.46
N ALA A 385 -8.22 -4.76 15.74
CA ALA A 385 -7.49 -5.91 15.22
C ALA A 385 -8.47 -7.02 14.84
N PHE A 386 -8.32 -7.67 13.67
CA PHE A 386 -9.27 -8.71 13.29
C PHE A 386 -8.78 -9.87 12.45
#